data_AF-A0A3D0XWN1-F1
#
_entry.id   AF-A0A3D0XWN1-F1
#
_cell.length_a   1.000
_cell.length_b   1.000
_cell.length_c   1.000
_cell.angle_alpha   90.00
_cell.angle_beta   90.00
_cell.angle_gamma   90.00
#
_symmetry.space_group_name_H-M   'P 1'
#
loop_
_entity.id
_entity.type
_entity.pdbx_description
1 polymer ?
#
loop_
_entity_poly.entity_id
_entity_poly.type
_entity_poly.pdbx_seq_one_letter_code
_entity_poly.pdbx_strand_id
1 'polypeptide(L)'
;MQPFQKAIIQKLKDEYHTELGKATTKQLYHAVSKAALDTCWDVWQKPVAGKTVCYLSAEFLLGRLIHSNLFNLGLLNETEDLLKDAGIHPNVFEDVEDDALGNGGLGRLAACFLDSAATHGIPLMGYGIRYRYGLFKQHFSYGCQQEEADDWLAWGDPWSIRREEDKVRVNFGDQSVWAVPYDMPVIGYGGKMVNTLRLWQAEAVTPFDFHSFNEQEYNKSFQQRNDAEAISAVLYPNDDTDSGKRLRLKQQYFFSSASLQSIFAAYTKKYGENYDKFADAYAIQLNDTHPTVSIPELLRLLMTQGHMQFEPAFQVVQKTFAYTNHTIMAEALEKWNLALFQSVLPEIYPYVVMLQNRLSNELIQRKITDTSRYNIIQDGMVHMARMAIYSTHSTNGVAKIHTEIIKHRALPEWYALYPER
;
A
#
# COMPACT_ATOMS: atom_id res chain seq x y z
N MET A 1 -11.08 27.79 -27.83
CA MET A 1 -10.94 26.44 -27.24
C MET A 1 -9.48 26.20 -26.90
N GLN A 2 -9.19 26.07 -25.61
CA GLN A 2 -7.85 25.88 -25.05
C GLN A 2 -7.25 24.50 -25.41
N PRO A 3 -5.92 24.29 -25.27
CA PRO A 3 -5.28 23.01 -25.60
C PRO A 3 -5.87 21.81 -24.83
N PHE A 4 -6.15 21.96 -23.54
CA PHE A 4 -6.70 20.87 -22.72
C PHE A 4 -8.14 20.52 -23.13
N GLN A 5 -9.00 21.51 -23.39
CA GLN A 5 -10.33 21.26 -23.98
C GLN A 5 -10.29 20.48 -25.31
N LYS A 6 -9.33 20.80 -26.20
CA LYS A 6 -9.12 20.06 -27.45
C LYS A 6 -8.73 18.60 -27.18
N ALA A 7 -7.88 18.36 -26.19
CA ALA A 7 -7.46 17.00 -25.82
C ALA A 7 -8.64 16.16 -25.32
N ILE A 8 -9.55 16.74 -24.52
CA ILE A 8 -10.77 16.05 -24.07
C ILE A 8 -11.62 15.59 -25.26
N ILE A 9 -11.91 16.50 -26.19
CA ILE A 9 -12.72 16.19 -27.37
C ILE A 9 -12.04 15.14 -28.25
N GLN A 10 -10.71 15.24 -28.41
CA GLN A 10 -9.94 14.27 -29.18
C GLN A 10 -10.02 12.87 -28.56
N LYS A 11 -9.92 12.73 -27.23
CA LYS A 11 -10.06 11.44 -26.53
C LYS A 11 -11.46 10.86 -26.66
N LEU A 12 -12.51 11.69 -26.57
CA LEU A 12 -13.89 11.25 -26.83
C LEU A 12 -14.05 10.68 -28.25
N LYS A 13 -13.40 11.32 -29.23
CA LYS A 13 -13.43 10.89 -30.62
C LYS A 13 -12.64 9.60 -30.85
N ASP A 14 -11.45 9.50 -30.28
CA ASP A 14 -10.54 8.38 -30.54
C ASP A 14 -10.96 7.11 -29.82
N GLU A 15 -11.42 7.22 -28.56
CA GLU A 15 -11.76 6.05 -27.74
C GLU A 15 -13.24 5.64 -27.87
N TYR A 16 -14.14 6.60 -28.07
CA TYR A 16 -15.59 6.35 -28.01
C TYR A 16 -16.33 6.72 -29.28
N HIS A 17 -15.65 7.35 -30.25
CA HIS A 17 -16.26 7.81 -31.50
C HIS A 17 -17.52 8.67 -31.27
N THR A 18 -17.50 9.49 -30.23
CA THR A 18 -18.62 10.35 -29.84
C THR A 18 -18.23 11.83 -29.78
N GLU A 19 -19.24 12.68 -29.70
CA GLU A 19 -19.11 14.13 -29.55
C GLU A 19 -19.43 14.53 -28.11
N LEU A 20 -18.89 15.65 -27.64
CA LEU A 20 -19.02 16.11 -26.26
C LEU A 20 -20.46 16.11 -25.75
N GLY A 21 -21.40 16.70 -26.50
CA GLY A 21 -22.82 16.78 -26.11
C GLY A 21 -23.60 15.45 -26.13
N LYS A 22 -23.00 14.36 -26.61
CA LYS A 22 -23.60 13.01 -26.64
C LYS A 22 -22.85 12.02 -25.75
N ALA A 23 -21.74 12.45 -25.13
CA ALA A 23 -20.94 11.59 -24.29
C ALA A 23 -21.67 11.26 -22.99
N THR A 24 -21.63 10.00 -22.58
CA THR A 24 -22.10 9.57 -21.26
C THR A 24 -21.16 10.07 -20.17
N THR A 25 -21.64 10.14 -18.92
CA THR A 25 -20.82 10.45 -17.73
C THR A 25 -19.53 9.63 -17.67
N LYS A 26 -19.61 8.32 -17.92
CA LYS A 26 -18.44 7.42 -17.95
C LYS A 26 -17.43 7.82 -19.03
N GLN A 27 -17.88 8.17 -20.23
CA GLN A 27 -17.00 8.57 -21.32
C GLN A 27 -16.34 9.92 -21.04
N LEU A 28 -17.09 10.88 -20.48
CA LEU A 28 -16.56 12.16 -20.03
C LEU A 28 -15.51 11.97 -18.94
N TYR A 29 -15.80 11.12 -17.95
CA TYR A 29 -14.88 10.82 -16.85
C TYR A 29 -13.53 10.31 -17.37
N HIS A 30 -13.54 9.37 -18.30
CA HIS A 30 -12.31 8.86 -18.92
C HIS A 30 -11.58 9.91 -19.74
N ALA A 31 -12.29 10.61 -20.63
CA ALA A 31 -11.67 11.59 -21.52
C ALA A 31 -11.05 12.76 -20.75
N VAL A 32 -11.75 13.29 -19.73
CA VAL A 32 -11.25 14.37 -18.89
C VAL A 32 -10.06 13.91 -18.03
N SER A 33 -10.19 12.77 -17.35
CA SER A 33 -9.13 12.25 -16.48
C SER A 33 -7.84 11.96 -17.26
N LYS A 34 -7.94 11.31 -18.42
CA LYS A 34 -6.79 11.04 -19.29
C LYS A 34 -6.19 12.31 -19.88
N ALA A 35 -6.98 13.34 -20.21
CA ALA A 35 -6.45 14.61 -20.69
C ALA A 35 -5.69 15.36 -19.58
N ALA A 36 -6.16 15.25 -18.34
CA ALA A 36 -5.50 15.83 -17.19
C ALA A 36 -4.19 15.09 -16.87
N LEU A 37 -4.17 13.75 -16.96
CA LEU A 37 -2.96 12.94 -16.86
C LEU A 37 -1.88 13.36 -17.87
N ASP A 38 -2.26 13.53 -19.14
CA ASP A 38 -1.32 13.97 -20.18
C ASP A 38 -0.68 15.33 -19.82
N THR A 39 -1.43 16.21 -19.16
CA THR A 39 -0.97 17.55 -18.78
C THR A 39 0.11 17.50 -17.70
N CYS A 40 0.07 16.51 -16.80
CA CYS A 40 1.04 16.38 -15.72
C CYS A 40 2.11 15.31 -15.96
N TRP A 41 2.07 14.64 -17.10
CA TRP A 41 2.94 13.50 -17.43
C TRP A 41 4.43 13.82 -17.32
N ASP A 42 4.87 14.92 -17.94
CA ASP A 42 6.29 15.31 -17.96
C ASP A 42 6.81 15.64 -16.57
N VAL A 43 5.96 16.21 -15.71
CA VAL A 43 6.30 16.47 -14.30
C VAL A 43 6.39 15.16 -13.53
N TRP A 44 5.45 14.23 -13.76
CA TRP A 44 5.37 12.96 -13.05
C TRP A 44 6.52 12.02 -13.38
N GLN A 45 7.00 12.00 -14.63
CA GLN A 45 8.13 11.17 -15.05
C GLN A 45 9.49 11.71 -14.59
N LYS A 46 9.55 12.96 -14.11
CA LYS A 46 10.81 13.60 -13.76
C LYS A 46 11.35 13.03 -12.44
N PRO A 47 12.58 12.48 -12.41
CA PRO A 47 13.19 12.02 -11.17
C PRO A 47 13.35 13.18 -10.19
N VAL A 48 12.92 12.97 -8.94
CA VAL A 48 13.14 13.92 -7.85
C VAL A 48 14.47 13.59 -7.17
N ALA A 49 15.27 14.62 -6.89
CA ALA A 49 16.53 14.47 -6.17
C ALA A 49 16.30 14.36 -4.66
N GLY A 50 17.23 13.70 -3.96
CA GLY A 50 17.19 13.55 -2.51
C GLY A 50 16.69 12.18 -2.05
N LYS A 51 16.47 12.08 -0.74
CA LYS A 51 15.96 10.89 -0.06
C LYS A 51 14.45 10.79 -0.25
N THR A 52 13.96 9.63 -0.67
CA THR A 52 12.53 9.38 -0.90
C THR A 52 11.90 8.74 0.35
N VAL A 53 10.72 9.23 0.73
CA VAL A 53 9.89 8.60 1.75
C VAL A 53 9.03 7.52 1.09
N CYS A 54 9.04 6.30 1.60
CA CYS A 54 8.16 5.21 1.17
C CYS A 54 7.13 4.95 2.28
N TYR A 55 5.87 5.29 2.02
CA TYR A 55 4.79 5.19 2.99
C TYR A 55 3.97 3.93 2.73
N LEU A 56 4.10 2.91 3.60
CA LEU A 56 3.43 1.63 3.47
C LEU A 56 2.16 1.63 4.31
N SER A 57 1.00 1.52 3.67
CA SER A 57 -0.30 1.49 4.35
C SER A 57 -1.20 0.41 3.75
N ALA A 58 -1.95 -0.27 4.63
CA ALA A 58 -2.99 -1.21 4.20
C ALA A 58 -4.18 -0.52 3.55
N GLU A 59 -4.37 0.79 3.79
CA GLU A 59 -5.48 1.57 3.26
C GLU A 59 -5.07 2.98 2.81
N PHE A 60 -5.78 3.49 1.79
CA PHE A 60 -5.74 4.86 1.29
C PHE A 60 -7.17 5.32 0.98
N LEU A 61 -7.72 6.24 1.77
CA LEU A 61 -9.07 6.76 1.55
C LEU A 61 -9.00 8.06 0.75
N LEU A 62 -8.87 7.91 -0.58
CA LEU A 62 -8.62 9.02 -1.51
C LEU A 62 -9.88 9.89 -1.72
N GLY A 63 -11.04 9.24 -1.83
CA GLY A 63 -12.27 9.84 -2.34
C GLY A 63 -12.22 10.04 -3.86
N ARG A 64 -13.25 10.66 -4.43
CA ARG A 64 -13.30 11.08 -5.85
C ARG A 64 -12.10 11.94 -6.28
N LEU A 65 -11.24 11.36 -7.12
CA LEU A 65 -10.01 12.03 -7.60
C LEU A 65 -10.24 13.07 -8.69
N ILE A 66 -11.31 12.96 -9.50
CA ILE A 66 -11.47 13.82 -10.67
C ILE A 66 -11.50 15.31 -10.29
N HIS A 67 -12.26 15.67 -9.25
CA HIS A 67 -12.32 17.06 -8.81
C HIS A 67 -11.02 17.54 -8.18
N SER A 68 -10.40 16.73 -7.30
CA SER A 68 -9.15 17.12 -6.63
C SER A 68 -8.00 17.28 -7.63
N ASN A 69 -7.89 16.37 -8.60
CA ASN A 69 -6.81 16.39 -9.58
C ASN A 69 -6.97 17.56 -10.55
N LEU A 70 -8.18 17.82 -11.05
CA LEU A 70 -8.44 18.99 -11.89
C LEU A 70 -8.20 20.29 -11.11
N PHE A 71 -8.57 20.36 -9.83
CA PHE A 71 -8.30 21.50 -8.98
C PHE A 71 -6.80 21.73 -8.78
N ASN A 72 -6.05 20.68 -8.41
CA ASN A 72 -4.61 20.78 -8.18
C ASN A 72 -3.82 21.14 -9.46
N LEU A 73 -4.32 20.77 -10.64
CA LEU A 73 -3.74 21.18 -11.93
C LEU A 73 -4.20 22.57 -12.40
N GLY A 74 -5.16 23.20 -11.73
CA GLY A 74 -5.77 24.45 -12.20
C GLY A 74 -6.65 24.30 -13.45
N LEU A 75 -7.12 23.09 -13.73
CA LEU A 75 -7.93 22.73 -14.90
C LEU A 75 -9.44 22.69 -14.61
N LEU A 76 -9.85 22.73 -13.34
CA LEU A 76 -11.25 22.57 -12.94
C LEU A 76 -12.19 23.55 -13.66
N ASN A 77 -11.93 24.86 -13.57
CA ASN A 77 -12.77 25.87 -14.22
C ASN A 77 -12.84 25.70 -15.74
N GLU A 78 -11.72 25.33 -16.38
CA GLU A 78 -11.66 25.10 -17.83
C GLU A 78 -12.51 23.88 -18.25
N THR A 79 -12.54 22.83 -17.43
CA THR A 79 -13.45 21.68 -17.61
C THR A 79 -14.91 22.10 -17.44
N GLU A 80 -15.23 22.86 -16.39
CA GLU A 80 -16.62 23.28 -16.14
C GLU A 80 -17.16 24.15 -17.28
N ASP A 81 -16.37 25.08 -17.79
CA ASP A 81 -16.76 25.95 -18.90
C ASP A 81 -17.02 25.13 -20.17
N LEU A 82 -16.16 24.14 -20.46
CA LEU A 82 -16.34 23.24 -21.60
C LEU A 82 -17.66 22.44 -21.50
N LEU A 83 -17.98 21.93 -20.31
CA LEU A 83 -19.21 21.17 -20.09
C LEU A 83 -20.45 22.07 -20.23
N LYS A 84 -20.42 23.28 -19.65
CA LYS A 84 -21.50 24.27 -19.75
C LYS A 84 -21.77 24.67 -21.19
N ASP A 85 -20.71 24.90 -21.99
CA ASP A 85 -20.82 25.21 -23.42
C ASP A 85 -21.49 24.09 -24.23
N ALA A 86 -21.41 22.84 -23.76
CA ALA A 86 -22.07 21.68 -24.35
C ALA A 86 -23.46 21.37 -23.75
N GLY A 87 -23.96 22.21 -22.83
CA GLY A 87 -25.23 22.00 -22.13
C GLY A 87 -25.20 20.91 -21.06
N ILE A 88 -24.01 20.54 -20.58
CA ILE A 88 -23.80 19.51 -19.54
C ILE A 88 -23.52 20.19 -18.20
N HIS A 89 -24.21 19.77 -17.14
CA HIS A 89 -23.97 20.30 -15.81
C HIS A 89 -22.63 19.75 -15.23
N PRO A 90 -21.75 20.59 -14.66
CA PRO A 90 -20.46 20.15 -14.11
C PRO A 90 -20.54 19.04 -13.04
N ASN A 91 -21.64 18.99 -12.30
CA ASN A 91 -21.91 17.93 -11.31
C ASN A 91 -22.10 16.53 -11.91
N VAL A 92 -22.01 16.37 -13.24
CA VAL A 92 -21.98 15.04 -13.87
C VAL A 92 -20.94 14.11 -13.23
N PHE A 93 -19.81 14.65 -12.76
CA PHE A 93 -18.79 13.85 -12.08
C PHE A 93 -19.12 13.46 -10.64
N GLU A 94 -20.25 13.92 -10.08
CA GLU A 94 -20.71 13.44 -8.78
C GLU A 94 -21.13 11.97 -8.82
N ASP A 95 -21.52 11.46 -10.00
CA ASP A 95 -21.88 10.04 -10.24
C ASP A 95 -20.67 9.10 -10.27
N VAL A 96 -19.43 9.62 -10.26
CA VAL A 96 -18.22 8.79 -10.20
C VAL A 96 -18.09 8.29 -8.76
N GLU A 97 -18.02 6.97 -8.57
CA GLU A 97 -17.81 6.37 -7.24
C GLU A 97 -16.42 6.72 -6.68
N ASP A 98 -16.30 6.72 -5.36
CA ASP A 98 -15.01 6.90 -4.68
C ASP A 98 -14.13 5.64 -4.88
N ASP A 99 -12.81 5.82 -4.92
CA ASP A 99 -11.89 4.67 -4.98
C ASP A 99 -11.96 3.89 -3.66
N ALA A 100 -12.47 2.65 -3.70
CA ALA A 100 -12.69 1.81 -2.52
C ALA A 100 -11.36 1.18 -2.03
N LEU A 101 -10.42 2.02 -1.61
CA LEU A 101 -9.04 1.67 -1.24
C LEU A 101 -8.74 1.85 0.25
N GLY A 102 -9.71 2.30 1.04
CA GLY A 102 -9.55 2.49 2.48
C GLY A 102 -10.88 2.49 3.23
N ASN A 103 -10.80 2.44 4.56
CA ASN A 103 -11.97 2.45 5.43
C ASN A 103 -12.01 3.71 6.30
N GLY A 104 -10.97 3.93 7.11
CA GLY A 104 -11.05 4.84 8.24
C GLY A 104 -10.07 6.01 8.22
N GLY A 105 -9.83 6.56 9.41
CA GLY A 105 -8.93 7.68 9.63
C GLY A 105 -7.46 7.37 9.31
N LEU A 106 -7.04 6.11 9.40
CA LEU A 106 -5.69 5.68 9.01
C LEU A 106 -5.48 5.89 7.49
N GLY A 107 -6.43 5.44 6.68
CA GLY A 107 -6.41 5.58 5.22
C GLY A 107 -6.61 7.02 4.78
N ARG A 108 -7.44 7.80 5.48
CA ARG A 108 -7.59 9.23 5.17
C ARG A 108 -6.32 10.02 5.52
N LEU A 109 -5.67 9.70 6.63
CA LEU A 109 -4.38 10.30 6.97
C LEU A 109 -3.32 10.00 5.92
N ALA A 110 -3.24 8.75 5.45
CA ALA A 110 -2.32 8.33 4.40
C ALA A 110 -2.53 9.14 3.10
N ALA A 111 -3.80 9.31 2.68
CA ALA A 111 -4.16 10.13 1.53
C ALA A 111 -3.77 11.60 1.72
N CYS A 112 -4.05 12.19 2.89
CA CYS A 112 -3.67 13.58 3.19
C CYS A 112 -2.16 13.78 3.23
N PHE A 113 -1.38 12.82 3.71
CA PHE A 113 0.09 12.89 3.71
C PHE A 113 0.65 12.83 2.29
N LEU A 114 0.08 12.01 1.41
CA LEU A 114 0.46 11.97 0.00
C LEU A 114 0.26 13.34 -0.67
N ASP A 115 -0.94 13.91 -0.56
CA ASP A 115 -1.28 15.23 -1.11
C ASP A 115 -0.38 16.34 -0.53
N SER A 116 -0.20 16.35 0.79
CA SER A 116 0.65 17.34 1.48
C SER A 116 2.11 17.24 1.02
N ALA A 117 2.65 16.02 0.91
CA ALA A 117 4.02 15.81 0.45
C ALA A 117 4.21 16.34 -0.97
N ALA A 118 3.30 16.02 -1.89
CA ALA A 118 3.37 16.53 -3.27
C ALA A 118 3.26 18.06 -3.30
N THR A 119 2.33 18.64 -2.54
CA THR A 119 2.15 20.10 -2.44
C THR A 119 3.40 20.81 -1.88
N HIS A 120 4.10 20.19 -0.94
CA HIS A 120 5.32 20.74 -0.33
C HIS A 120 6.62 20.37 -1.05
N GLY A 121 6.57 19.67 -2.19
CA GLY A 121 7.79 19.30 -2.92
C GLY A 121 8.59 18.19 -2.24
N ILE A 122 7.96 17.37 -1.40
CA ILE A 122 8.58 16.24 -0.69
C ILE A 122 8.40 14.97 -1.53
N PRO A 123 9.50 14.33 -2.01
CA PRO A 123 9.40 13.05 -2.70
C PRO A 123 8.91 11.96 -1.74
N LEU A 124 7.66 11.55 -1.95
CA LEU A 124 6.99 10.52 -1.18
C LEU A 124 6.30 9.56 -2.13
N MET A 125 6.54 8.26 -1.96
CA MET A 125 5.83 7.19 -2.65
C MET A 125 4.93 6.44 -1.68
N GLY A 126 3.64 6.36 -2.01
CA GLY A 126 2.68 5.54 -1.29
C GLY A 126 2.69 4.11 -1.83
N TYR A 127 2.56 3.12 -0.96
CA TYR A 127 2.45 1.71 -1.34
C TYR A 127 1.28 1.04 -0.61
N GLY A 128 0.41 0.39 -1.37
CA GLY A 128 -0.77 -0.31 -0.85
C GLY A 128 -1.27 -1.41 -1.78
N ILE A 129 -2.46 -1.95 -1.48
CA ILE A 129 -3.13 -2.96 -2.29
C ILE A 129 -4.20 -2.28 -3.16
N ARG A 130 -4.32 -2.73 -4.41
CA ARG A 130 -5.40 -2.34 -5.31
C ARG A 130 -6.64 -3.18 -5.04
N TYR A 131 -7.40 -2.87 -3.98
CA TYR A 131 -8.58 -3.64 -3.62
C TYR A 131 -9.66 -3.54 -4.71
N ARG A 132 -10.27 -4.68 -5.06
CA ARG A 132 -11.36 -4.72 -6.05
C ARG A 132 -12.68 -4.21 -5.49
N TYR A 133 -12.98 -4.51 -4.22
CA TYR A 133 -14.29 -4.27 -3.61
C TYR A 133 -14.24 -3.50 -2.29
N GLY A 134 -13.09 -2.88 -1.97
CA GLY A 134 -12.89 -2.13 -0.72
C GLY A 134 -13.25 -2.92 0.53
N LEU A 135 -13.93 -2.28 1.48
CA LEU A 135 -14.48 -2.95 2.66
C LEU A 135 -15.86 -3.54 2.35
N PHE A 136 -16.86 -2.68 2.15
CA PHE A 136 -18.19 -3.01 1.61
C PHE A 136 -18.97 -1.72 1.33
N LYS A 137 -19.95 -1.79 0.42
CA LYS A 137 -20.97 -0.76 0.23
C LYS A 137 -22.12 -1.02 1.21
N GLN A 138 -22.33 -0.07 2.13
CA GLN A 138 -23.36 -0.18 3.16
C GLN A 138 -24.74 0.17 2.60
N HIS A 139 -25.75 -0.64 2.91
CA HIS A 139 -27.13 -0.23 2.84
C HIS A 139 -27.91 -0.70 4.07
N PHE A 140 -29.10 -0.14 4.29
CA PHE A 140 -29.97 -0.53 5.41
C PHE A 140 -31.20 -1.27 4.91
N SER A 141 -31.47 -2.43 5.49
CA SER A 141 -32.69 -3.20 5.27
C SER A 141 -33.31 -3.54 6.62
N TYR A 142 -34.57 -3.16 6.83
CA TYR A 142 -35.30 -3.33 8.09
C TYR A 142 -34.56 -2.80 9.34
N GLY A 143 -33.81 -1.70 9.20
CA GLY A 143 -33.05 -1.08 10.30
C GLY A 143 -31.71 -1.74 10.61
N CYS A 144 -31.31 -2.77 9.86
CA CYS A 144 -30.04 -3.46 10.02
C CYS A 144 -29.08 -3.13 8.87
N GLN A 145 -27.78 -3.03 9.18
CA GLN A 145 -26.72 -2.95 8.18
C GLN A 145 -26.74 -4.19 7.29
N GLN A 146 -26.57 -3.98 6.00
CA GLN A 146 -26.30 -4.99 5.00
C GLN A 146 -25.06 -4.57 4.19
N GLU A 147 -24.30 -5.56 3.74
CA GLU A 147 -22.97 -5.39 3.17
C GLU A 147 -22.97 -5.92 1.74
N GLU A 148 -22.64 -5.07 0.77
CA GLU A 148 -22.52 -5.43 -0.64
C GLU A 148 -21.12 -5.11 -1.17
N ALA A 149 -20.77 -5.65 -2.33
CA ALA A 149 -19.49 -5.36 -2.96
C ALA A 149 -19.39 -3.89 -3.42
N ASP A 150 -18.29 -3.21 -3.08
CA ASP A 150 -18.03 -1.84 -3.50
C ASP A 150 -17.19 -1.80 -4.79
N ASP A 151 -17.83 -2.08 -5.94
CA ASP A 151 -17.16 -2.19 -7.24
C ASP A 151 -16.87 -0.82 -7.89
N TRP A 152 -15.97 -0.05 -7.26
CA TRP A 152 -15.49 1.25 -7.78
C TRP A 152 -14.85 1.15 -9.18
N LEU A 153 -14.40 -0.04 -9.57
CA LEU A 153 -13.78 -0.31 -10.87
C LEU A 153 -14.80 -0.64 -11.98
N ALA A 154 -16.10 -0.58 -11.72
CA ALA A 154 -17.14 -0.83 -12.73
C ALA A 154 -17.00 0.10 -13.95
N TRP A 155 -16.52 1.33 -13.74
CA TRP A 155 -16.25 2.28 -14.81
C TRP A 155 -14.82 2.23 -15.33
N GLY A 156 -13.97 1.39 -14.76
CA GLY A 156 -12.52 1.41 -14.98
C GLY A 156 -11.84 2.52 -14.18
N ASP A 157 -10.52 2.60 -14.31
CA ASP A 157 -9.67 3.47 -13.52
C ASP A 157 -8.77 4.26 -14.48
N PRO A 158 -9.21 5.44 -14.95
CA PRO A 158 -8.45 6.26 -15.88
C PRO A 158 -7.29 7.01 -15.20
N TRP A 159 -7.16 6.97 -13.87
CA TRP A 159 -6.09 7.65 -13.14
C TRP A 159 -4.88 6.75 -12.88
N SER A 160 -5.06 5.44 -12.84
CA SER A 160 -3.96 4.48 -12.67
C SER A 160 -3.37 4.01 -14.00
N ILE A 161 -2.06 3.78 -13.99
CA ILE A 161 -1.30 3.18 -15.09
C ILE A 161 -0.78 1.83 -14.64
N ARG A 162 -1.24 0.76 -15.30
CA ARG A 162 -0.69 -0.59 -15.12
C ARG A 162 0.75 -0.63 -15.62
N ARG A 163 1.68 -1.13 -14.80
CA ARG A 163 3.11 -1.31 -15.10
C ARG A 163 3.46 -2.79 -15.14
N GLU A 164 3.04 -3.46 -16.21
CA GLU A 164 3.25 -4.90 -16.39
C GLU A 164 4.74 -5.29 -16.35
N GLU A 165 5.59 -4.40 -16.86
CA GLU A 165 7.05 -4.53 -16.90
C GLU A 165 7.72 -4.57 -15.52
N ASP A 166 7.04 -4.02 -14.51
CA ASP A 166 7.54 -3.87 -13.13
C ASP A 166 6.99 -4.97 -12.19
N LYS A 167 6.23 -5.94 -12.71
CA LYS A 167 5.62 -6.97 -11.86
C LYS A 167 6.69 -7.83 -11.17
N VAL A 168 6.41 -8.18 -9.92
CA VAL A 168 7.31 -8.99 -9.09
C VAL A 168 6.59 -10.24 -8.61
N ARG A 169 7.35 -11.31 -8.34
CA ARG A 169 6.79 -12.56 -7.84
C ARG A 169 6.80 -12.56 -6.31
N VAL A 170 5.66 -12.91 -5.71
CA VAL A 170 5.55 -13.10 -4.27
C VAL A 170 5.24 -14.57 -3.99
N ASN A 171 6.01 -15.18 -3.10
CA ASN A 171 5.88 -16.59 -2.74
C ASN A 171 5.35 -16.73 -1.32
N PHE A 172 4.34 -17.56 -1.15
CA PHE A 172 3.83 -18.04 0.13
C PHE A 172 4.15 -19.54 0.27
N GLY A 173 3.94 -20.11 1.45
CA GLY A 173 4.18 -21.54 1.67
C GLY A 173 3.28 -22.46 0.84
N ASP A 174 2.11 -21.98 0.40
CA ASP A 174 1.10 -22.77 -0.33
C ASP A 174 0.85 -22.29 -1.77
N GLN A 175 1.32 -21.10 -2.17
CA GLN A 175 1.10 -20.57 -3.52
C GLN A 175 2.14 -19.51 -3.92
N SER A 176 2.26 -19.23 -5.22
CA SER A 176 2.96 -18.04 -5.75
C SER A 176 1.99 -17.18 -6.54
N VAL A 177 2.16 -15.86 -6.49
CA VAL A 177 1.38 -14.88 -7.27
C VAL A 177 2.29 -13.84 -7.92
N TRP A 178 1.81 -13.21 -8.97
CA TRP A 178 2.36 -11.96 -9.48
C TRP A 178 1.75 -10.78 -8.71
N ALA A 179 2.59 -9.86 -8.27
CA ALA A 179 2.17 -8.54 -7.83
C ALA A 179 2.37 -7.56 -8.99
N VAL A 180 1.26 -7.13 -9.59
CA VAL A 180 1.25 -6.21 -10.73
C VAL A 180 1.02 -4.78 -10.23
N PRO A 181 1.94 -3.85 -10.46
CA PRO A 181 1.81 -2.48 -10.00
C PRO A 181 0.85 -1.67 -10.88
N TYR A 182 0.04 -0.86 -10.22
CA TYR A 182 -0.75 0.21 -10.80
C TYR A 182 -0.32 1.53 -10.15
N ASP A 183 0.27 2.40 -10.95
CA ASP A 183 0.75 3.70 -10.49
C ASP A 183 -0.32 4.76 -10.70
N MET A 184 -0.70 5.43 -9.62
CA MET A 184 -1.65 6.53 -9.60
C MET A 184 -0.91 7.82 -9.23
N PRO A 185 -1.13 8.94 -9.94
CA PRO A 185 -0.46 10.19 -9.63
C PRO A 185 -1.08 10.85 -8.40
N VAL A 186 -0.21 11.35 -7.54
CA VAL A 186 -0.57 12.22 -6.42
C VAL A 186 -0.11 13.62 -6.78
N ILE A 187 -1.04 14.44 -7.28
CA ILE A 187 -0.75 15.74 -7.85
C ILE A 187 -0.78 16.79 -6.73
N GLY A 188 0.35 17.41 -6.44
CA GLY A 188 0.41 18.52 -5.48
C GLY A 188 -0.27 19.78 -6.01
N TYR A 189 -0.73 20.65 -5.10
CA TYR A 189 -1.40 21.88 -5.49
C TYR A 189 -0.52 22.76 -6.40
N GLY A 190 -1.08 23.16 -7.55
CA GLY A 190 -0.39 23.89 -8.61
C GLY A 190 0.45 23.01 -9.54
N GLY A 191 0.37 21.68 -9.44
CA GLY A 191 0.97 20.73 -10.37
C GLY A 191 2.51 20.72 -10.43
N LYS A 192 3.20 21.30 -9.44
CA LYS A 192 4.67 21.47 -9.45
C LYS A 192 5.43 20.18 -9.13
N MET A 193 4.80 19.26 -8.43
CA MET A 193 5.29 17.92 -8.13
C MET A 193 4.13 16.94 -8.23
N VAL A 194 4.41 15.79 -8.83
CA VAL A 194 3.49 14.67 -8.90
C VAL A 194 4.20 13.47 -8.30
N ASN A 195 3.75 13.06 -7.13
CA ASN A 195 4.20 11.85 -6.45
C ASN A 195 3.45 10.62 -7.00
N THR A 196 3.81 9.43 -6.52
CA THR A 196 3.18 8.18 -6.96
C THR A 196 2.58 7.44 -5.78
N LEU A 197 1.32 7.04 -5.90
CA LEU A 197 0.73 5.95 -5.12
C LEU A 197 0.78 4.69 -5.98
N ARG A 198 1.57 3.71 -5.57
CA ARG A 198 1.69 2.40 -6.22
C ARG A 198 0.79 1.38 -5.52
N LEU A 199 -0.20 0.88 -6.23
CA LEU A 199 -1.16 -0.10 -5.74
C LEU A 199 -0.89 -1.46 -6.39
N TRP A 200 -0.78 -2.51 -5.57
CA TRP A 200 -0.49 -3.86 -6.04
C TRP A 200 -1.76 -4.68 -6.27
N GLN A 201 -1.91 -5.23 -7.47
CA GLN A 201 -2.95 -6.21 -7.81
C GLN A 201 -2.34 -7.61 -7.82
N ALA A 202 -2.98 -8.56 -7.15
CA ALA A 202 -2.54 -9.95 -7.13
C ALA A 202 -3.10 -10.71 -8.33
N GLU A 203 -2.23 -11.32 -9.13
CA GLU A 203 -2.59 -12.13 -10.29
C GLU A 203 -1.97 -13.53 -10.20
N ALA A 204 -2.69 -14.54 -10.68
CA ALA A 204 -2.21 -15.92 -10.68
C ALA A 204 -1.00 -16.10 -11.61
N VAL A 205 -0.08 -16.98 -11.22
CA VAL A 205 1.01 -17.43 -12.11
C VAL A 205 0.44 -18.24 -13.27
N THR A 206 -0.54 -19.11 -13.00
CA THR A 206 -1.29 -19.86 -14.00
C THR A 206 -2.78 -19.58 -13.82
N PRO A 207 -3.37 -18.60 -14.53
CA PRO A 207 -4.76 -18.19 -14.32
C PRO A 207 -5.78 -19.20 -14.83
N PHE A 208 -5.38 -20.14 -15.68
CA PHE A 208 -6.26 -21.14 -16.27
C PHE A 208 -5.55 -22.49 -16.46
N ASP A 209 -6.10 -23.54 -15.87
CA ASP A 209 -5.66 -24.93 -16.10
C ASP A 209 -6.55 -25.60 -17.16
N PHE A 210 -6.00 -25.71 -18.37
CA PHE A 210 -6.67 -26.32 -19.52
C PHE A 210 -6.97 -27.81 -19.33
N HIS A 211 -6.13 -28.52 -18.57
CA HIS A 211 -6.32 -29.95 -18.35
C HIS A 211 -7.54 -30.21 -17.48
N SER A 212 -7.62 -29.56 -16.31
CA SER A 212 -8.79 -29.62 -15.44
C SER A 212 -10.07 -29.18 -16.16
N PHE A 213 -9.98 -28.17 -17.04
CA PHE A 213 -11.13 -27.75 -17.85
C PHE A 213 -11.63 -28.82 -18.82
N ASN A 214 -10.72 -29.51 -19.53
CA ASN A 214 -11.06 -30.63 -20.42
C ASN A 214 -11.67 -31.82 -19.67
N GLU A 215 -11.24 -32.04 -18.43
CA GLU A 215 -11.83 -33.02 -17.51
C GLU A 215 -13.18 -32.58 -16.91
N GLN A 216 -13.70 -31.41 -17.33
CA GLN A 216 -14.94 -30.80 -16.85
C GLN A 216 -14.90 -30.41 -15.36
N GLU A 217 -13.69 -30.31 -14.77
CA GLU A 217 -13.44 -29.80 -13.42
C GLU A 217 -13.37 -28.26 -13.44
N TYR A 218 -14.45 -27.59 -13.85
CA TYR A 218 -14.46 -26.15 -14.15
C TYR A 218 -14.00 -25.27 -12.98
N ASN A 219 -14.43 -25.55 -11.75
CA ASN A 219 -14.02 -24.76 -10.58
C ASN A 219 -12.50 -24.85 -10.37
N LYS A 220 -11.93 -26.05 -10.50
CA LYS A 220 -10.50 -26.29 -10.36
C LYS A 220 -9.69 -25.58 -11.44
N SER A 221 -10.23 -25.48 -12.66
CA SER A 221 -9.58 -24.78 -13.78
C SER A 221 -9.26 -23.30 -13.50
N PHE A 222 -10.00 -22.66 -12.59
CA PHE A 222 -9.82 -21.25 -12.19
C PHE A 222 -9.29 -21.08 -10.76
N GLN A 223 -9.00 -22.17 -10.03
CA GLN A 223 -8.72 -22.13 -8.60
C GLN A 223 -7.55 -21.19 -8.27
N GLN A 224 -6.43 -21.29 -9.00
CA GLN A 224 -5.27 -20.43 -8.76
C GLN A 224 -5.56 -18.95 -8.99
N ARG A 225 -6.40 -18.63 -10.00
CA ARG A 225 -6.85 -17.26 -10.26
C ARG A 225 -7.66 -16.74 -9.08
N ASN A 226 -8.65 -17.50 -8.65
CA ASN A 226 -9.51 -17.10 -7.53
C ASN A 226 -8.70 -16.91 -6.23
N ASP A 227 -7.75 -17.83 -5.95
CA ASP A 227 -6.91 -17.74 -4.76
C ASP A 227 -5.95 -16.54 -4.79
N ALA A 228 -5.44 -16.18 -5.98
CA ALA A 228 -4.59 -15.00 -6.15
C ALA A 228 -5.42 -13.71 -6.02
N GLU A 229 -6.54 -13.61 -6.74
CA GLU A 229 -7.42 -12.44 -6.74
C GLU A 229 -8.00 -12.15 -5.36
N ALA A 230 -8.24 -13.19 -4.52
CA ALA A 230 -8.69 -13.05 -3.14
C ALA A 230 -7.78 -12.14 -2.30
N ILE A 231 -6.46 -12.15 -2.56
CA ILE A 231 -5.49 -11.32 -1.82
C ILE A 231 -5.79 -9.84 -2.03
N SER A 232 -6.13 -9.40 -3.24
CA SER A 232 -6.47 -8.01 -3.52
C SER A 232 -7.98 -7.78 -3.70
N ALA A 233 -8.83 -8.65 -3.16
CA ALA A 233 -10.27 -8.50 -3.32
C ALA A 233 -10.86 -7.46 -2.37
N VAL A 234 -10.67 -7.65 -1.06
CA VAL A 234 -11.31 -6.86 0.00
C VAL A 234 -10.30 -6.38 1.05
N LEU A 235 -10.53 -5.20 1.58
CA LEU A 235 -9.81 -4.61 2.71
C LEU A 235 -10.32 -5.23 4.01
N TYR A 236 -9.40 -5.63 4.90
CA TYR A 236 -9.71 -6.25 6.20
C TYR A 236 -10.75 -7.39 6.11
N PRO A 237 -10.44 -8.48 5.37
CA PRO A 237 -11.31 -9.64 5.33
C PRO A 237 -11.57 -10.17 6.74
N ASN A 238 -12.80 -10.66 6.99
CA ASN A 238 -13.14 -11.29 8.26
C ASN A 238 -12.13 -12.40 8.59
N ASP A 239 -11.52 -12.30 9.77
CA ASP A 239 -10.47 -13.19 10.26
C ASP A 239 -10.86 -13.96 11.52
N ASP A 240 -12.16 -14.23 11.72
CA ASP A 240 -12.67 -15.07 12.81
C ASP A 240 -12.18 -16.52 12.70
N THR A 241 -11.86 -16.97 11.48
CA THR A 241 -11.37 -18.32 11.17
C THR A 241 -9.92 -18.34 10.72
N ASP A 242 -9.28 -19.52 10.73
CA ASP A 242 -7.90 -19.68 10.25
C ASP A 242 -7.73 -19.27 8.77
N SER A 243 -8.75 -19.52 7.94
CA SER A 243 -8.75 -19.11 6.53
C SER A 243 -8.69 -17.59 6.36
N GLY A 244 -9.48 -16.85 7.14
CA GLY A 244 -9.45 -15.39 7.15
C GLY A 244 -8.14 -14.83 7.67
N LYS A 245 -7.62 -15.40 8.77
CA LYS A 245 -6.28 -15.05 9.31
C LYS A 245 -5.17 -15.29 8.30
N ARG A 246 -5.20 -16.43 7.59
CA ARG A 246 -4.28 -16.74 6.50
C ARG A 246 -4.35 -15.69 5.40
N LEU A 247 -5.55 -15.33 4.95
CA LEU A 247 -5.73 -14.33 3.90
C LEU A 247 -5.18 -12.96 4.33
N ARG A 248 -5.50 -12.50 5.55
CA ARG A 248 -4.99 -11.24 6.10
C ARG A 248 -3.47 -11.22 6.20
N LEU A 249 -2.83 -12.32 6.66
CA LEU A 249 -1.36 -12.41 6.67
C LEU A 249 -0.77 -12.43 5.25
N LYS A 250 -1.43 -13.10 4.30
CA LYS A 250 -1.04 -13.07 2.88
C LYS A 250 -1.10 -11.67 2.31
N GLN A 251 -2.15 -10.90 2.61
CA GLN A 251 -2.29 -9.50 2.20
C GLN A 251 -1.13 -8.65 2.71
N GLN A 252 -0.87 -8.72 4.01
CA GLN A 252 0.22 -7.96 4.66
C GLN A 252 1.56 -8.24 3.98
N TYR A 253 1.90 -9.51 3.81
CA TYR A 253 3.16 -9.88 3.17
C TYR A 253 3.17 -9.55 1.67
N PHE A 254 2.06 -9.70 0.97
CA PHE A 254 1.94 -9.45 -0.47
C PHE A 254 2.41 -8.03 -0.83
N PHE A 255 1.78 -7.00 -0.24
CA PHE A 255 2.15 -5.63 -0.56
C PHE A 255 3.50 -5.24 0.05
N SER A 256 3.86 -5.76 1.23
CA SER A 256 5.18 -5.53 1.83
C SER A 256 6.32 -6.05 0.96
N SER A 257 6.24 -7.30 0.50
CA SER A 257 7.25 -7.91 -0.37
C SER A 257 7.29 -7.26 -1.73
N ALA A 258 6.13 -7.03 -2.36
CA ALA A 258 6.09 -6.40 -3.67
C ALA A 258 6.72 -4.99 -3.65
N SER A 259 6.39 -4.20 -2.62
CA SER A 259 6.94 -2.86 -2.42
C SER A 259 8.44 -2.89 -2.19
N LEU A 260 8.94 -3.77 -1.32
CA LEU A 260 10.37 -3.85 -1.02
C LEU A 260 11.19 -4.39 -2.20
N GLN A 261 10.69 -5.39 -2.93
CA GLN A 261 11.34 -5.86 -4.15
C GLN A 261 11.45 -4.71 -5.18
N SER A 262 10.38 -3.91 -5.32
CA SER A 262 10.38 -2.74 -6.21
C SER A 262 11.36 -1.65 -5.77
N ILE A 263 11.38 -1.28 -4.48
CA ILE A 263 12.31 -0.29 -3.92
C ILE A 263 13.76 -0.78 -4.04
N PHE A 264 14.01 -2.06 -3.74
CA PHE A 264 15.32 -2.68 -3.82
C PHE A 264 15.85 -2.70 -5.25
N ALA A 265 15.04 -3.14 -6.22
CA ALA A 265 15.40 -3.11 -7.64
C ALA A 265 15.68 -1.69 -8.14
N ALA A 266 14.88 -0.70 -7.72
CA ALA A 266 15.10 0.70 -8.04
C ALA A 266 16.41 1.24 -7.43
N TYR A 267 16.72 0.84 -6.20
CA TYR A 267 18.01 1.15 -5.55
C TYR A 267 19.17 0.57 -6.36
N THR A 268 19.15 -0.74 -6.64
CA THR A 268 20.23 -1.44 -7.34
C THR A 268 20.45 -0.86 -8.73
N LYS A 269 19.38 -0.54 -9.46
CA LYS A 269 19.47 0.11 -10.77
C LYS A 269 20.14 1.48 -10.72
N LYS A 270 19.93 2.26 -9.65
CA LYS A 270 20.42 3.64 -9.53
C LYS A 270 21.79 3.74 -8.86
N TYR A 271 22.07 2.91 -7.87
CA TYR A 271 23.23 3.01 -6.98
C TYR A 271 24.14 1.76 -6.99
N GLY A 272 23.76 0.70 -7.72
CA GLY A 272 24.45 -0.59 -7.70
C GLY A 272 24.21 -1.36 -6.38
N GLU A 273 25.09 -2.31 -6.09
CA GLU A 273 24.95 -3.23 -4.96
C GLU A 273 25.57 -2.71 -3.64
N ASN A 274 25.84 -1.40 -3.53
CA ASN A 274 26.31 -0.80 -2.29
C ASN A 274 25.14 -0.55 -1.34
N TYR A 275 24.66 -1.58 -0.66
CA TYR A 275 23.47 -1.50 0.20
C TYR A 275 23.72 -0.81 1.55
N ASP A 276 24.97 -0.53 1.93
CA ASP A 276 25.29 0.27 3.14
C ASP A 276 24.69 1.68 3.09
N LYS A 277 24.40 2.17 1.87
CA LYS A 277 23.85 3.50 1.58
C LYS A 277 22.33 3.48 1.31
N PHE A 278 21.66 2.35 1.53
CA PHE A 278 20.23 2.22 1.29
C PHE A 278 19.40 3.23 2.11
N ALA A 279 19.73 3.38 3.39
CA ALA A 279 19.06 4.33 4.29
C ALA A 279 19.33 5.82 3.94
N ASP A 280 20.33 6.12 3.10
CA ASP A 280 20.58 7.47 2.60
C ASP A 280 19.62 7.80 1.44
N ALA A 281 19.16 6.79 0.71
CA ALA A 281 18.24 6.93 -0.42
C ALA A 281 16.76 6.82 -0.01
N TYR A 282 16.43 5.97 0.97
CA TYR A 282 15.04 5.68 1.36
C TYR A 282 14.81 5.79 2.87
N ALA A 283 13.66 6.34 3.25
CA ALA A 283 13.06 6.18 4.57
C ALA A 283 11.72 5.48 4.40
N ILE A 284 11.48 4.40 5.13
CA ILE A 284 10.26 3.60 5.00
C ILE A 284 9.41 3.74 6.27
N GLN A 285 8.19 4.27 6.10
CA GLN A 285 7.24 4.43 7.18
C GLN A 285 6.30 3.23 7.24
N LEU A 286 6.28 2.55 8.39
CA LEU A 286 5.34 1.47 8.71
C LEU A 286 4.10 2.09 9.37
N ASN A 287 2.97 2.07 8.66
CA ASN A 287 1.71 2.63 9.14
C ASN A 287 0.90 1.55 9.89
N ASP A 288 0.95 1.61 11.21
CA ASP A 288 0.51 0.55 12.12
C ASP A 288 1.25 -0.80 11.89
N THR A 289 0.77 -1.90 12.49
CA THR A 289 1.47 -3.18 12.45
C THR A 289 1.35 -3.94 11.14
N HIS A 290 0.42 -3.58 10.25
CA HIS A 290 0.15 -4.30 9.01
C HIS A 290 1.40 -4.53 8.13
N PRO A 291 2.24 -3.51 7.85
CA PRO A 291 3.46 -3.69 7.04
C PRO A 291 4.68 -4.17 7.84
N THR A 292 4.55 -4.61 9.10
CA THR A 292 5.72 -4.97 9.94
C THR A 292 6.55 -6.11 9.33
N VAL A 293 5.92 -7.01 8.56
CA VAL A 293 6.64 -8.06 7.80
C VAL A 293 7.62 -7.51 6.75
N SER A 294 7.56 -6.22 6.41
CA SER A 294 8.59 -5.53 5.61
C SER A 294 9.98 -5.56 6.28
N ILE A 295 10.06 -5.56 7.61
CA ILE A 295 11.35 -5.60 8.31
C ILE A 295 12.14 -6.88 7.99
N PRO A 296 11.61 -8.09 8.26
CA PRO A 296 12.31 -9.33 7.93
C PRO A 296 12.42 -9.56 6.41
N GLU A 297 11.52 -9.01 5.59
CA GLU A 297 11.66 -9.07 4.13
C GLU A 297 12.84 -8.23 3.61
N LEU A 298 13.06 -7.01 4.13
CA LEU A 298 14.22 -6.23 3.74
C LEU A 298 15.52 -6.91 4.21
N LEU A 299 15.53 -7.51 5.42
CA LEU A 299 16.64 -8.36 5.86
C LEU A 299 16.89 -9.50 4.87
N ARG A 300 15.84 -10.19 4.42
CA ARG A 300 15.96 -11.26 3.42
C ARG A 300 16.58 -10.74 2.13
N LEU A 301 16.10 -9.63 1.59
CA LEU A 301 16.64 -9.05 0.35
C LEU A 301 18.11 -8.63 0.48
N LEU A 302 18.49 -8.03 1.62
CA LEU A 302 19.87 -7.61 1.90
C LEU A 302 20.83 -8.79 2.15
N MET A 303 20.34 -9.94 2.59
CA MET A 303 21.19 -11.10 2.93
C MET A 303 21.20 -12.18 1.85
N THR A 304 20.14 -12.28 1.06
CA THR A 304 20.04 -13.25 -0.04
C THR A 304 21.14 -12.98 -1.07
N GLN A 305 21.60 -14.03 -1.76
CA GLN A 305 22.75 -13.97 -2.70
C GLN A 305 24.08 -13.52 -2.05
N GLY A 306 24.15 -13.42 -0.72
CA GLY A 306 25.37 -13.09 0.01
C GLY A 306 25.72 -11.60 0.00
N HIS A 307 24.76 -10.73 -0.31
CA HIS A 307 25.01 -9.28 -0.38
C HIS A 307 25.49 -8.68 0.95
N MET A 308 24.93 -9.11 2.09
CA MET A 308 25.33 -8.64 3.43
C MET A 308 25.26 -9.74 4.48
N GLN A 309 26.09 -9.61 5.51
CA GLN A 309 25.94 -10.36 6.75
C GLN A 309 24.82 -9.74 7.61
N PHE A 310 24.29 -10.51 8.57
CA PHE A 310 23.14 -10.11 9.37
C PHE A 310 23.33 -8.77 10.11
N GLU A 311 24.44 -8.57 10.84
CA GLU A 311 24.59 -7.36 11.66
C GLU A 311 24.65 -6.06 10.82
N PRO A 312 25.44 -5.98 9.72
CA PRO A 312 25.36 -4.85 8.79
C PRO A 312 23.96 -4.67 8.17
N ALA A 313 23.31 -5.75 7.75
CA ALA A 313 21.96 -5.68 7.18
C ALA A 313 20.94 -5.13 8.19
N PHE A 314 21.00 -5.60 9.45
CA PHE A 314 20.14 -5.11 10.53
C PHE A 314 20.35 -3.61 10.79
N GLN A 315 21.59 -3.11 10.75
CA GLN A 315 21.84 -1.68 10.88
C GLN A 315 21.22 -0.87 9.74
N VAL A 316 21.27 -1.37 8.51
CA VAL A 316 20.59 -0.74 7.36
C VAL A 316 19.09 -0.74 7.58
N VAL A 317 18.50 -1.89 7.95
CA VAL A 317 17.06 -2.01 8.25
C VAL A 317 16.64 -1.03 9.34
N GLN A 318 17.35 -0.99 10.46
CA GLN A 318 17.01 -0.11 11.58
C GLN A 318 17.05 1.36 11.18
N LYS A 319 18.06 1.80 10.40
CA LYS A 319 18.15 3.18 9.89
C LYS A 319 17.14 3.52 8.80
N THR A 320 16.57 2.51 8.14
CA THR A 320 15.63 2.68 7.03
C THR A 320 14.21 2.82 7.53
N PHE A 321 13.80 2.04 8.53
CA PHE A 321 12.40 1.98 8.98
C PHE A 321 12.07 2.88 10.17
N ALA A 322 10.91 3.50 10.11
CA ALA A 322 10.21 4.13 11.24
C ALA A 322 8.79 3.54 11.38
N TYR A 323 8.25 3.54 12.60
CA TYR A 323 6.94 2.95 12.94
C TYR A 323 5.99 3.98 13.53
N THR A 324 4.78 4.10 12.97
CA THR A 324 3.71 4.86 13.60
C THR A 324 2.68 3.92 14.21
N ASN A 325 2.42 4.08 15.50
CA ASN A 325 1.34 3.41 16.19
C ASN A 325 0.09 4.30 16.21
N HIS A 326 -1.06 3.71 15.82
CA HIS A 326 -2.35 4.41 15.75
C HIS A 326 -3.34 3.98 16.83
N THR A 327 -2.95 3.06 17.72
CA THR A 327 -3.84 2.48 18.71
C THR A 327 -3.19 2.29 20.07
N ILE A 328 -3.93 2.67 21.12
CA ILE A 328 -3.55 2.47 22.52
C ILE A 328 -3.98 1.10 23.07
N MET A 329 -4.82 0.37 22.34
CA MET A 329 -5.36 -0.91 22.79
C MET A 329 -4.33 -2.02 22.57
N ALA A 330 -3.84 -2.62 23.66
CA ALA A 330 -2.83 -3.67 23.59
C ALA A 330 -3.35 -4.91 22.85
N GLU A 331 -4.66 -5.15 22.90
CA GLU A 331 -5.39 -6.17 22.15
C GLU A 331 -5.45 -5.90 20.64
N ALA A 332 -5.33 -4.65 20.20
CA ALA A 332 -5.30 -4.27 18.79
C ALA A 332 -3.90 -4.40 18.16
N LEU A 333 -2.85 -4.62 18.96
CA LEU A 333 -1.51 -4.88 18.45
C LEU A 333 -1.43 -6.31 17.91
N GLU A 334 -1.29 -6.42 16.58
CA GLU A 334 -1.37 -7.70 15.90
C GLU A 334 -0.34 -8.72 16.41
N LYS A 335 -0.85 -9.95 16.63
CA LYS A 335 -0.05 -11.13 16.95
C LYS A 335 -0.48 -12.26 16.05
N TRP A 336 0.50 -12.98 15.50
CA TRP A 336 0.24 -14.12 14.64
C TRP A 336 0.60 -15.42 15.34
N ASN A 337 -0.27 -16.42 15.29
CA ASN A 337 0.09 -17.77 15.72
C ASN A 337 1.31 -18.25 14.93
N LEU A 338 2.30 -18.80 15.63
CA LEU A 338 3.58 -19.18 15.05
C LEU A 338 3.43 -20.22 13.94
N ALA A 339 2.60 -21.24 14.13
CA ALA A 339 2.39 -22.29 13.14
C ALA A 339 1.71 -21.74 11.87
N LEU A 340 0.71 -20.87 12.04
CA LEU A 340 0.09 -20.17 10.92
C LEU A 340 1.14 -19.31 10.19
N PHE A 341 1.91 -18.50 10.91
CA PHE A 341 2.94 -17.63 10.33
C PHE A 341 3.97 -18.43 9.53
N GLN A 342 4.47 -19.54 10.07
CA GLN A 342 5.41 -20.43 9.39
C GLN A 342 4.81 -21.10 8.14
N SER A 343 3.53 -21.48 8.20
CA SER A 343 2.86 -22.10 7.07
C SER A 343 2.60 -21.14 5.91
N VAL A 344 2.39 -19.85 6.21
CA VAL A 344 2.15 -18.82 5.19
C VAL A 344 3.46 -18.23 4.70
N LEU A 345 4.40 -17.95 5.60
CA LEU A 345 5.64 -17.20 5.35
C LEU A 345 6.91 -17.99 5.75
N PRO A 346 7.13 -19.20 5.22
CA PRO A 346 8.26 -20.04 5.61
C PRO A 346 9.61 -19.41 5.29
N GLU A 347 9.72 -18.63 4.20
CA GLU A 347 10.96 -17.96 3.80
C GLU A 347 11.32 -16.75 4.69
N ILE A 348 10.33 -16.15 5.35
CA ILE A 348 10.50 -14.95 6.19
C ILE A 348 10.75 -15.32 7.64
N TYR A 349 10.16 -16.41 8.11
CA TYR A 349 10.29 -16.86 9.49
C TYR A 349 11.74 -16.93 10.00
N PRO A 350 12.73 -17.46 9.25
CA PRO A 350 14.13 -17.47 9.71
C PRO A 350 14.67 -16.08 10.09
N TYR A 351 14.28 -15.03 9.37
CA TYR A 351 14.71 -13.66 9.64
C TYR A 351 14.06 -13.08 10.89
N VAL A 352 12.81 -13.48 11.19
CA VAL A 352 12.15 -13.15 12.47
C VAL A 352 12.90 -13.81 13.64
N VAL A 353 13.35 -15.06 13.48
CA VAL A 353 14.17 -15.74 14.48
C VAL A 353 15.52 -15.04 14.69
N MET A 354 16.17 -14.58 13.61
CA MET A 354 17.40 -13.81 13.73
C MET A 354 17.20 -12.50 14.53
N LEU A 355 16.11 -11.77 14.26
CA LEU A 355 15.73 -10.58 15.03
C LEU A 355 15.51 -10.90 16.51
N GLN A 356 14.77 -11.98 16.82
CA GLN A 356 14.55 -12.44 18.19
C GLN A 356 15.89 -12.77 18.88
N ASN A 357 16.78 -13.50 18.23
CA ASN A 357 18.06 -13.90 18.81
C ASN A 357 18.96 -12.68 19.10
N ARG A 358 18.98 -11.71 18.17
CA ARG A 358 19.75 -10.48 18.33
C ARG A 358 19.19 -9.61 19.47
N LEU A 359 17.87 -9.54 19.62
CA LEU A 359 17.20 -8.89 20.76
C LEU A 359 17.53 -9.61 22.07
N SER A 360 17.39 -10.94 22.13
CA SER A 360 17.71 -11.73 23.33
C SER A 360 19.14 -11.46 23.82
N ASN A 361 20.11 -11.46 22.91
CA ASN A 361 21.50 -11.17 23.24
C ASN A 361 21.68 -9.74 23.79
N GLU A 362 20.99 -8.76 23.22
CA GLU A 362 21.01 -7.38 23.71
C GLU A 362 20.40 -7.24 25.11
N LEU A 363 19.26 -7.89 25.36
CA LEU A 363 18.61 -7.88 26.68
C LEU A 363 19.50 -8.53 27.76
N ILE A 364 20.19 -9.63 27.41
CA ILE A 364 21.18 -10.28 28.29
C ILE A 364 22.32 -9.31 28.63
N GLN A 365 22.89 -8.64 27.62
CA GLN A 365 23.97 -7.66 27.83
C GLN A 365 23.52 -6.48 28.71
N ARG A 366 22.25 -6.08 28.60
CA ARG A 366 21.62 -5.05 29.44
C ARG A 366 21.17 -5.57 30.82
N LYS A 367 21.42 -6.84 31.15
CA LYS A 367 21.04 -7.49 32.41
C LYS A 367 19.53 -7.46 32.70
N ILE A 368 18.71 -7.49 31.65
CA ILE A 368 17.25 -7.60 31.78
C ILE A 368 16.90 -9.07 32.02
N THR A 369 16.29 -9.36 33.17
CA THR A 369 15.97 -10.73 33.59
C THR A 369 14.61 -11.20 33.09
N ASP A 370 13.59 -10.34 33.10
CA ASP A 370 12.27 -10.62 32.51
C ASP A 370 12.21 -10.10 31.07
N THR A 371 12.37 -11.01 30.11
CA THR A 371 12.36 -10.69 28.68
C THR A 371 10.99 -10.84 28.03
N SER A 372 10.00 -11.39 28.74
CA SER A 372 8.68 -11.78 28.19
C SER A 372 7.93 -10.62 27.53
N ARG A 373 8.14 -9.40 28.04
CA ARG A 373 7.54 -8.16 27.54
C ARG A 373 8.20 -7.60 26.28
N TYR A 374 9.42 -8.05 25.97
CA TYR A 374 10.21 -7.61 24.83
C TYR A 374 10.23 -8.63 23.69
N ASN A 375 10.16 -9.92 24.00
CA ASN A 375 10.31 -10.99 23.02
C ASN A 375 9.35 -10.82 21.82
N ILE A 376 9.92 -10.86 20.62
CA ILE A 376 9.21 -10.86 19.34
C ILE A 376 8.46 -12.19 19.17
N ILE A 377 9.08 -13.31 19.55
CA ILE A 377 8.46 -14.63 19.57
C ILE A 377 8.25 -15.04 21.02
N GLN A 378 7.01 -15.15 21.44
CA GLN A 378 6.63 -15.48 22.82
C GLN A 378 5.34 -16.29 22.82
N ASP A 379 5.26 -17.33 23.66
CA ASP A 379 4.06 -18.15 23.88
C ASP A 379 3.41 -18.68 22.58
N GLY A 380 4.23 -19.07 21.60
CA GLY A 380 3.75 -19.58 20.31
C GLY A 380 3.14 -18.50 19.41
N MET A 381 3.44 -17.22 19.65
CA MET A 381 2.96 -16.08 18.87
C MET A 381 4.14 -15.21 18.39
N VAL A 382 3.96 -14.59 17.23
CA VAL A 382 4.83 -13.52 16.70
C VAL A 382 4.18 -12.18 17.01
N HIS A 383 4.85 -11.34 17.79
CA HIS A 383 4.38 -10.03 18.23
C HIS A 383 4.85 -8.92 17.28
N MET A 384 3.96 -8.44 16.41
CA MET A 384 4.33 -7.54 15.32
C MET A 384 4.79 -6.18 15.82
N ALA A 385 4.07 -5.58 16.78
CA ALA A 385 4.46 -4.30 17.36
C ALA A 385 5.86 -4.35 18.03
N ARG A 386 6.19 -5.45 18.71
CA ARG A 386 7.51 -5.64 19.33
C ARG A 386 8.62 -5.72 18.27
N MET A 387 8.35 -6.42 17.17
CA MET A 387 9.25 -6.48 16.02
C MET A 387 9.47 -5.11 15.38
N ALA A 388 8.40 -4.32 15.20
CA ALA A 388 8.47 -2.96 14.69
C ALA A 388 9.33 -2.07 15.60
N ILE A 389 8.98 -1.97 16.88
CA ILE A 389 9.68 -1.10 17.84
C ILE A 389 11.15 -1.47 17.94
N TYR A 390 11.48 -2.75 18.02
CA TYR A 390 12.87 -3.19 18.10
C TYR A 390 13.68 -2.79 16.86
N SER A 391 13.09 -2.93 15.67
CA SER A 391 13.80 -2.88 14.40
C SER A 391 13.70 -1.53 13.66
N THR A 392 13.12 -0.48 14.26
CA THR A 392 12.91 0.83 13.62
C THR A 392 13.63 1.97 14.34
N HIS A 393 14.30 2.89 13.65
CA HIS A 393 15.03 3.97 14.34
C HIS A 393 14.12 4.97 15.07
N SER A 394 12.81 4.97 14.85
CA SER A 394 11.86 5.82 15.57
C SER A 394 10.47 5.19 15.64
N THR A 395 9.80 5.39 16.78
CA THR A 395 8.39 5.06 17.00
C THR A 395 7.61 6.30 17.41
N ASN A 396 6.54 6.64 16.69
CA ASN A 396 5.70 7.79 17.01
C ASN A 396 4.22 7.42 17.20
N GLY A 397 3.54 8.18 18.06
CA GLY A 397 2.07 8.22 18.10
C GLY A 397 1.52 9.31 17.16
N VAL A 398 0.20 9.46 17.15
CA VAL A 398 -0.52 10.39 16.25
C VAL A 398 -1.01 11.69 16.91
N ALA A 399 -0.84 11.81 18.23
CA ALA A 399 -1.16 13.02 18.99
C ALA A 399 -0.32 13.07 20.25
N LYS A 400 -0.13 14.27 20.84
CA LYS A 400 0.66 14.43 22.07
C LYS A 400 0.18 13.49 23.19
N ILE A 401 -1.12 13.51 23.51
CA ILE A 401 -1.69 12.63 24.55
C ILE A 401 -1.51 11.15 24.21
N HIS A 402 -1.68 10.78 22.94
CA HIS A 402 -1.50 9.42 22.47
C HIS A 402 -0.06 8.93 22.68
N THR A 403 0.92 9.74 22.29
CA THR A 403 2.34 9.46 22.49
C THR A 403 2.70 9.33 23.98
N GLU A 404 2.15 10.18 24.85
CA GLU A 404 2.37 10.05 26.30
C GLU A 404 1.75 8.76 26.87
N ILE A 405 0.58 8.34 26.37
CA ILE A 405 -0.02 7.05 26.74
C ILE A 405 0.86 5.87 26.28
N ILE A 406 1.40 5.93 25.06
CA ILE A 406 2.35 4.92 24.56
C ILE A 406 3.54 4.80 25.51
N LYS A 407 4.19 5.93 25.83
CA LYS A 407 5.41 5.96 26.66
C LYS A 407 5.19 5.50 28.09
N HIS A 408 4.04 5.79 28.69
CA HIS A 408 3.84 5.60 30.13
C HIS A 408 2.87 4.50 30.52
N ARG A 409 2.06 4.00 29.58
CA ARG A 409 1.03 3.00 29.87
C ARG A 409 1.06 1.81 28.93
N ALA A 410 1.06 2.03 27.63
CA ALA A 410 0.94 0.93 26.67
C ALA A 410 2.25 0.16 26.47
N LEU A 411 3.38 0.88 26.36
CA LEU A 411 4.71 0.32 26.07
C LEU A 411 5.83 0.93 26.94
N PRO A 412 5.63 1.11 28.27
CA PRO A 412 6.63 1.74 29.14
C PRO A 412 7.97 1.01 29.20
N GLU A 413 7.97 -0.31 29.03
CA GLU A 413 9.17 -1.13 28.97
C GLU A 413 10.06 -0.78 27.77
N TRP A 414 9.45 -0.52 26.61
CA TRP A 414 10.18 -0.17 25.39
C TRP A 414 10.72 1.26 25.46
N TYR A 415 9.94 2.18 26.02
CA TYR A 415 10.40 3.55 26.24
C TYR A 415 11.55 3.61 27.24
N ALA A 416 11.53 2.79 28.30
CA ALA A 416 12.65 2.68 29.22
C ALA A 416 13.92 2.11 28.55
N LEU A 417 13.75 1.21 27.57
CA LEU A 417 14.85 0.58 26.85
C LEU A 417 15.50 1.51 25.80
N TYR A 418 14.69 2.35 25.16
CA TYR A 418 15.10 3.27 24.09
C TYR A 418 14.41 4.65 24.24
N PRO A 419 14.78 5.45 25.24
CA PRO A 419 14.09 6.72 25.55
C PRO A 419 14.20 7.78 24.45
N GLU A 420 15.16 7.65 23.53
CA GLU A 420 15.39 8.53 22.40
C GLU A 420 14.62 8.18 21.12
N ARG A 421 13.97 7.00 21.05
CA ARG A 421 13.33 6.46 19.83
C ARG A 421 11.82 6.65 19.77
#